data_AF-A0A843IZE0-F1
#
_entry.id   AF-A0A843IZE0-F1
#
_cell.length_a   1.000
_cell.length_b   1.000
_cell.length_c   1.000
_cell.angle_alpha   90.00
_cell.angle_beta   90.00
_cell.angle_gamma   90.00
#
_symmetry.space_group_name_H-M   'P 1'
#
loop_
_entity.id
_entity.type
_entity.pdbx_description
1 polymer ?
#
loop_
_entity_poly.entity_id
_entity_poly.type
_entity_poly.pdbx_seq_one_letter_code
_entity_poly.pdbx_strand_id
1 'polypeptide(L)'
;MKNQYVGDLGDFGKYALLRAFIGAGVKVGVNWYLTENDGSTDGKFTDYLNKDKMSRYDPDLFDTLKTIAFKPDKSVFDIQNSGILSDTVFYSELLDLKGTAEDRVHKRKEWFEKSIKALSDAELIFMDPNNGLLESDDPSKKNAEKYVLPSEIEEYFNRGHNVVYYCHKGRRGFGDWESYKSLMFERIPEAKPTVLTYHKGSQRSYIFLIHEKDFVQYRKIIDKFMAWKRSDVFSEEYTSKGNTAGDVTGEGFSVKGSDGITVTIEKRADANIRIIRSDHPNAVTIVSADSFLDRIIRLHTVDTIKK
;
A
#
# COMPACT_ATOMS: atom_id res chain seq x y z
N MET A 1 -4.09 -14.38 -5.98
CA MET A 1 -3.98 -14.05 -7.41
C MET A 1 -4.36 -15.23 -8.31
N LYS A 2 -4.86 -14.97 -9.52
CA LYS A 2 -5.06 -15.96 -10.61
C LYS A 2 -4.67 -15.35 -11.95
N ASN A 3 -4.17 -16.16 -12.88
CA ASN A 3 -3.80 -15.68 -14.22
C ASN A 3 -5.00 -15.07 -14.97
N GLN A 4 -6.20 -15.64 -14.82
CA GLN A 4 -7.40 -15.10 -15.48
C GLN A 4 -7.77 -13.67 -15.05
N TYR A 5 -7.31 -13.21 -13.87
CA TYR A 5 -7.59 -11.86 -13.36
C TYR A 5 -6.65 -10.79 -13.92
N VAL A 6 -5.56 -11.19 -14.56
CA VAL A 6 -4.53 -10.26 -15.06
C VAL A 6 -5.17 -9.18 -15.96
N GLY A 7 -4.87 -7.93 -15.61
CA GLY A 7 -5.29 -6.76 -16.36
C GLY A 7 -6.67 -6.21 -15.98
N ASP A 8 -7.29 -6.73 -14.93
CA ASP A 8 -8.52 -6.15 -14.40
C ASP A 8 -8.30 -4.72 -13.84
N LEU A 9 -9.40 -4.02 -13.55
CA LEU A 9 -9.34 -2.66 -13.02
C LEU A 9 -8.62 -2.57 -11.65
N GLY A 10 -8.61 -3.64 -10.87
CA GLY A 10 -7.88 -3.73 -9.61
C GLY A 10 -6.37 -3.76 -9.83
N ASP A 11 -5.91 -4.52 -10.81
CA ASP A 11 -4.51 -4.60 -11.22
C ASP A 11 -3.96 -3.24 -11.67
N PHE A 12 -4.77 -2.40 -12.33
CA PHE A 12 -4.36 -1.02 -12.62
C PHE A 12 -4.01 -0.25 -11.34
N GLY A 13 -4.88 -0.28 -10.33
CA GLY A 13 -4.62 0.39 -9.05
C GLY A 13 -3.39 -0.19 -8.34
N LYS A 14 -3.28 -1.52 -8.33
CA LYS A 14 -2.18 -2.28 -7.73
C LYS A 14 -0.84 -1.89 -8.34
N TYR A 15 -0.72 -1.98 -9.67
CA TYR A 15 0.55 -1.71 -10.35
C TYR A 15 0.89 -0.23 -10.35
N ALA A 16 -0.11 0.66 -10.41
CA ALA A 16 0.15 2.10 -10.24
C ALA A 16 0.76 2.41 -8.86
N LEU A 17 0.28 1.74 -7.80
CA LEU A 17 0.82 1.89 -6.46
C LEU A 17 2.24 1.33 -6.37
N LEU A 18 2.48 0.10 -6.84
CA LEU A 18 3.82 -0.52 -6.80
C LEU A 18 4.85 0.28 -7.62
N ARG A 19 4.46 0.80 -8.79
CA ARG A 19 5.29 1.69 -9.61
C ARG A 19 5.77 2.94 -8.87
N ALA A 20 4.98 3.47 -7.95
CA ALA A 20 5.38 4.62 -7.14
C ALA A 20 6.55 4.28 -6.20
N PHE A 21 6.54 3.10 -5.61
CA PHE A 21 7.64 2.62 -4.74
C PHE A 21 8.89 2.29 -5.56
N ILE A 22 8.72 1.58 -6.67
CA ILE A 22 9.82 1.24 -7.60
C ILE A 22 10.48 2.54 -8.12
N GLY A 23 9.69 3.50 -8.59
CA GLY A 23 10.19 4.78 -9.09
C GLY A 23 10.84 5.67 -8.03
N ALA A 24 10.65 5.35 -6.74
CA ALA A 24 11.35 5.97 -5.62
C ALA A 24 12.62 5.21 -5.20
N GLY A 25 12.98 4.14 -5.92
CA GLY A 25 14.18 3.32 -5.68
C GLY A 25 13.99 2.20 -4.66
N VAL A 26 12.76 1.94 -4.21
CA VAL A 26 12.48 0.82 -3.29
C VAL A 26 12.50 -0.49 -4.05
N LYS A 27 13.30 -1.45 -3.58
CA LYS A 27 13.32 -2.82 -4.11
C LYS A 27 12.04 -3.54 -3.72
N VAL A 28 11.11 -3.65 -4.66
CA VAL A 28 9.83 -4.33 -4.44
C VAL A 28 9.98 -5.82 -4.71
N GLY A 29 9.50 -6.64 -3.79
CA GLY A 29 9.26 -8.06 -3.98
C GLY A 29 7.76 -8.31 -4.11
N VAL A 30 7.32 -9.05 -5.12
CA VAL A 30 5.91 -9.46 -5.23
C VAL A 30 5.79 -10.96 -4.98
N ASN A 31 5.07 -11.28 -3.91
CA ASN A 31 4.64 -12.64 -3.65
C ASN A 31 3.23 -12.85 -4.23
N TRP A 32 3.15 -13.47 -5.39
CA TRP A 32 1.87 -13.88 -5.96
C TRP A 32 1.39 -15.12 -5.23
N TYR A 33 0.30 -14.99 -4.50
CA TYR A 33 -0.44 -16.15 -3.96
C TYR A 33 -1.24 -16.75 -5.12
N LEU A 34 -0.50 -17.30 -6.08
CA LEU A 34 -0.98 -17.74 -7.38
C LEU A 34 -1.74 -19.06 -7.20
N THR A 35 -2.98 -19.07 -7.64
CA THR A 35 -3.88 -20.23 -7.55
C THR A 35 -4.35 -20.62 -8.95
N GLU A 36 -4.80 -21.86 -9.11
CA GLU A 36 -5.32 -22.33 -10.40
C GLU A 36 -6.51 -21.47 -10.85
N ASN A 37 -6.62 -21.27 -12.16
CA ASN A 37 -7.81 -20.71 -12.77
C ASN A 37 -9.02 -21.60 -12.42
N ASP A 38 -10.15 -20.98 -12.09
CA ASP A 38 -11.39 -21.71 -11.75
C ASP A 38 -12.47 -21.60 -12.84
N GLY A 39 -12.14 -20.96 -13.96
CA GLY A 39 -13.10 -20.75 -15.06
C GLY A 39 -14.24 -19.81 -14.71
N SER A 40 -14.17 -19.12 -13.56
CA SER A 40 -15.16 -18.11 -13.20
C SER A 40 -15.11 -16.91 -14.15
N THR A 41 -16.19 -16.14 -14.12
CA THR A 41 -16.33 -14.90 -14.87
C THR A 41 -15.73 -13.70 -14.13
N ASP A 42 -15.11 -13.91 -12.97
CA ASP A 42 -14.41 -12.89 -12.22
C ASP A 42 -13.12 -12.46 -12.98
N GLY A 43 -12.74 -11.18 -12.87
CA GLY A 43 -11.66 -10.59 -13.69
C GLY A 43 -12.12 -9.95 -15.01
N LYS A 44 -13.43 -9.92 -15.27
CA LYS A 44 -14.04 -9.26 -16.45
C LYS A 44 -14.03 -7.73 -16.42
N PHE A 45 -13.48 -7.11 -15.38
CA PHE A 45 -13.37 -5.65 -15.31
C PHE A 45 -12.24 -5.13 -16.20
N THR A 46 -12.16 -5.57 -17.45
CA THR A 46 -11.22 -5.09 -18.47
C THR A 46 -11.86 -4.05 -19.39
N ASP A 47 -13.19 -3.89 -19.36
CA ASP A 47 -13.95 -2.89 -20.14
C ASP A 47 -13.45 -1.45 -19.95
N TYR A 48 -12.79 -1.13 -18.85
CA TYR A 48 -12.19 0.19 -18.62
C TYR A 48 -11.06 0.49 -19.63
N LEU A 49 -10.39 -0.54 -20.15
CA LEU A 49 -9.32 -0.43 -21.15
C LEU A 49 -9.84 0.03 -22.52
N ASN A 50 -11.16 -0.01 -22.73
CA ASN A 50 -11.83 0.49 -23.92
C ASN A 50 -12.41 1.91 -23.74
N LYS A 51 -12.34 2.48 -22.53
CA LYS A 51 -13.01 3.75 -22.19
C LYS A 51 -12.04 4.91 -21.95
N ASP A 52 -10.72 4.68 -22.05
CA ASP A 52 -9.58 5.59 -21.88
C ASP A 52 -9.54 6.51 -20.63
N LYS A 53 -10.58 6.51 -19.79
CA LYS A 53 -10.69 7.35 -18.59
C LYS A 53 -9.57 7.11 -17.58
N MET A 54 -9.08 5.87 -17.50
CA MET A 54 -8.02 5.51 -16.56
C MET A 54 -6.62 5.86 -17.07
N SER A 55 -6.44 6.03 -18.40
CA SER A 55 -5.15 6.42 -19.01
C SER A 55 -4.63 7.75 -18.45
N ARG A 56 -5.52 8.71 -18.12
CA ARG A 56 -5.15 10.00 -17.52
C ARG A 56 -4.32 9.90 -16.23
N TYR A 57 -4.40 8.76 -15.55
CA TYR A 57 -3.69 8.48 -14.32
C TYR A 57 -2.29 7.95 -14.58
N ASP A 58 -2.15 6.93 -15.43
CA ASP A 58 -0.87 6.32 -15.81
C ASP A 58 -1.01 5.76 -17.24
N PRO A 59 -0.67 6.56 -18.28
CA PRO A 59 -0.87 6.15 -19.66
C PRO A 59 -0.06 4.90 -20.02
N ASP A 60 1.21 4.86 -19.61
CA ASP A 60 2.11 3.74 -19.92
C ASP A 60 1.62 2.43 -19.31
N LEU A 61 1.17 2.47 -18.04
CA LEU A 61 0.56 1.32 -17.39
C LEU A 61 -0.73 0.91 -18.09
N PHE A 62 -1.59 1.87 -18.43
CA PHE A 62 -2.87 1.61 -19.08
C PHE A 62 -2.69 0.90 -20.43
N ASP A 63 -1.81 1.41 -21.28
CA ASP A 63 -1.57 0.86 -22.62
C ASP A 63 -0.93 -0.54 -22.56
N THR A 64 -0.03 -0.74 -21.59
CA THR A 64 0.57 -2.06 -21.38
C THR A 64 -0.45 -3.08 -20.89
N LEU A 65 -1.30 -2.71 -19.92
CA LEU A 65 -2.37 -3.59 -19.46
C LEU A 65 -3.41 -3.85 -20.54
N LYS A 66 -3.72 -2.86 -21.39
CA LYS A 66 -4.56 -3.03 -22.58
C LYS A 66 -4.03 -4.13 -23.47
N THR A 67 -2.73 -4.12 -23.74
CA THR A 67 -2.08 -5.14 -24.58
C THR A 67 -2.14 -6.53 -23.95
N ILE A 68 -1.89 -6.65 -22.65
CA ILE A 68 -1.82 -7.93 -21.95
C ILE A 68 -3.21 -8.52 -21.70
N ALA A 69 -4.18 -7.71 -21.30
CA ALA A 69 -5.49 -8.16 -20.85
C ALA A 69 -6.31 -8.89 -21.93
N PHE A 70 -6.03 -8.60 -23.21
CA PHE A 70 -6.68 -9.23 -24.37
C PHE A 70 -5.95 -10.45 -24.91
N LYS A 71 -4.80 -10.85 -24.33
CA LYS A 71 -4.17 -12.13 -24.67
C LYS A 71 -5.00 -13.30 -24.13
N PRO A 72 -5.33 -14.31 -24.95
CA PRO A 72 -6.08 -15.48 -24.50
C PRO A 72 -5.41 -16.26 -23.36
N ASP A 73 -4.07 -16.26 -23.34
CA ASP A 73 -3.19 -17.00 -22.43
C ASP A 73 -2.50 -16.07 -21.40
N LYS A 74 -3.07 -14.89 -21.15
CA LYS A 74 -2.54 -13.92 -20.20
C LYS A 74 -2.22 -14.55 -18.84
N SER A 75 -1.11 -14.11 -18.25
CA SER A 75 -0.60 -14.63 -16.99
C SER A 75 0.18 -13.58 -16.22
N VAL A 76 0.50 -13.88 -14.95
CA VAL A 76 1.39 -13.02 -14.17
C VAL A 76 2.79 -12.90 -14.80
N PHE A 77 3.20 -13.84 -15.66
CA PHE A 77 4.47 -13.75 -16.39
C PHE A 77 4.45 -12.65 -17.45
N ASP A 78 3.30 -12.35 -18.05
CA ASP A 78 3.19 -11.20 -18.96
C ASP A 78 3.48 -9.89 -18.22
N ILE A 79 3.01 -9.77 -16.97
CA ILE A 79 3.29 -8.61 -16.13
C ILE A 79 4.80 -8.53 -15.81
N GLN A 80 5.41 -9.64 -15.42
CA GLN A 80 6.85 -9.71 -15.12
C GLN A 80 7.71 -9.28 -16.31
N ASN A 81 7.35 -9.72 -17.51
CA ASN A 81 8.09 -9.45 -18.74
C ASN A 81 7.74 -8.11 -19.39
N SER A 82 6.69 -7.43 -18.93
CA SER A 82 6.20 -6.18 -19.53
C SER A 82 7.06 -4.95 -19.21
N GLY A 83 7.88 -5.02 -18.16
CA GLY A 83 8.64 -3.87 -17.65
C GLY A 83 7.81 -2.86 -16.86
N ILE A 84 6.49 -3.05 -16.67
CA ILE A 84 5.68 -2.10 -15.86
C ILE A 84 6.08 -2.12 -14.38
N LEU A 85 6.67 -3.21 -13.91
CA LEU A 85 7.25 -3.37 -12.58
C LEU A 85 8.75 -3.67 -12.73
N SER A 86 9.50 -2.74 -13.32
CA SER A 86 10.95 -2.85 -13.46
C SER A 86 11.62 -3.01 -12.09
N ASP A 87 12.76 -3.68 -12.03
CA ASP A 87 13.54 -3.88 -10.79
C ASP A 87 12.76 -4.54 -9.63
N THR A 88 11.73 -5.31 -9.97
CA THR A 88 10.92 -6.09 -9.01
C THR A 88 11.35 -7.54 -9.00
N VAL A 89 11.45 -8.13 -7.81
CA VAL A 89 11.67 -9.57 -7.63
C VAL A 89 10.32 -10.27 -7.49
N PHE A 90 10.09 -11.37 -8.22
CA PHE A 90 8.81 -12.05 -8.22
C PHE A 90 8.92 -13.47 -7.68
N TYR A 91 7.97 -13.85 -6.84
CA TYR A 91 7.70 -15.24 -6.52
C TYR A 91 6.33 -15.63 -7.07
N SER A 92 6.34 -16.57 -8.01
CA SER A 92 5.17 -16.91 -8.86
C SER A 92 4.87 -18.40 -8.90
N GLU A 93 5.45 -19.21 -8.00
CA GLU A 93 5.12 -20.63 -7.94
C GLU A 93 3.66 -20.82 -7.56
N LEU A 94 3.00 -21.80 -8.18
CA LEU A 94 1.62 -22.14 -7.88
C LEU A 94 1.49 -22.61 -6.42
N LEU A 95 0.57 -22.01 -5.70
CA LEU A 95 0.17 -22.43 -4.37
C LEU A 95 -0.91 -23.50 -4.47
N ASP A 96 -0.49 -24.74 -4.69
CA ASP A 96 -1.39 -25.89 -4.76
C ASP A 96 -1.53 -26.58 -3.41
N LEU A 97 -2.69 -26.40 -2.78
CA LEU A 97 -3.05 -27.00 -1.50
C LEU A 97 -4.03 -28.20 -1.66
N LYS A 98 -3.98 -28.94 -2.78
CA LYS A 98 -4.70 -30.22 -2.90
C LYS A 98 -4.14 -31.26 -1.93
N GLY A 99 -5.01 -32.01 -1.24
CA GLY A 99 -4.62 -33.10 -0.32
C GLY A 99 -5.39 -33.10 1.00
N THR A 100 -4.88 -33.83 1.99
CA THR A 100 -5.40 -33.85 3.37
C THR A 100 -5.15 -32.53 4.10
N ALA A 101 -5.63 -32.39 5.34
CA ALA A 101 -5.32 -31.22 6.16
C ALA A 101 -3.81 -31.08 6.38
N GLU A 102 -3.14 -32.18 6.69
CA GLU A 102 -1.70 -32.25 6.90
C GLU A 102 -0.92 -31.89 5.63
N ASP A 103 -1.34 -32.40 4.46
CA ASP A 103 -0.73 -32.04 3.17
C ASP A 103 -0.77 -30.53 2.93
N ARG A 104 -1.90 -29.89 3.25
CA ARG A 104 -2.06 -28.43 3.09
C ARG A 104 -1.10 -27.65 3.95
N VAL A 105 -0.97 -28.02 5.23
CA VAL A 105 -0.02 -27.37 6.14
C VAL A 105 1.41 -27.49 5.61
N HIS A 106 1.82 -28.71 5.23
CA HIS A 106 3.18 -28.97 4.77
C HIS A 106 3.50 -28.23 3.46
N LYS A 107 2.66 -28.38 2.43
CA LYS A 107 2.83 -27.71 1.14
C LYS A 107 2.85 -26.20 1.27
N ARG A 108 1.99 -25.65 2.12
CA ARG A 108 1.94 -24.21 2.39
C ARG A 108 3.25 -23.71 2.99
N LYS A 109 3.75 -24.42 4.00
CA LYS A 109 5.02 -24.09 4.66
C LYS A 109 6.18 -24.13 3.67
N GLU A 110 6.30 -25.21 2.89
CA GLU A 110 7.37 -25.34 1.89
C GLU A 110 7.31 -24.23 0.84
N TRP A 111 6.10 -23.94 0.32
CA TRP A 111 5.90 -22.84 -0.63
C TRP A 111 6.29 -21.49 -0.03
N PHE A 112 5.96 -21.24 1.23
CA PHE A 112 6.29 -19.99 1.89
C PHE A 112 7.81 -19.87 2.15
N GLU A 113 8.48 -20.93 2.58
CA GLU A 113 9.94 -20.94 2.74
C GLU A 113 10.69 -20.65 1.44
N LYS A 114 10.21 -21.17 0.31
CA LYS A 114 10.75 -20.81 -1.00
C LYS A 114 10.52 -19.33 -1.33
N SER A 115 9.34 -18.80 -1.01
CA SER A 115 9.04 -17.38 -1.22
C SER A 115 9.96 -16.45 -0.43
N ILE A 116 10.30 -16.82 0.82
CA ILE A 116 11.26 -16.08 1.64
C ILE A 116 12.64 -16.05 0.98
N LYS A 117 13.11 -17.21 0.49
CA LYS A 117 14.41 -17.30 -0.19
C LYS A 117 14.43 -16.49 -1.49
N ALA A 118 13.35 -16.54 -2.26
CA ALA A 118 13.26 -15.83 -3.53
C ALA A 118 13.18 -14.30 -3.34
N LEU A 119 12.58 -13.83 -2.25
CA LEU A 119 12.31 -12.41 -2.01
C LEU A 119 13.24 -11.78 -0.96
N SER A 120 14.36 -12.43 -0.61
CA SER A 120 15.26 -12.01 0.47
C SER A 120 15.84 -10.60 0.31
N ASP A 121 15.99 -10.15 -0.93
CA ASP A 121 16.64 -8.89 -1.26
C ASP A 121 15.65 -7.72 -1.42
N ALA A 122 14.35 -7.98 -1.24
CA ALA A 122 13.30 -6.97 -1.31
C ALA A 122 13.24 -6.12 -0.03
N GLU A 123 12.98 -4.83 -0.16
CA GLU A 123 12.73 -3.92 0.96
C GLU A 123 11.24 -3.85 1.29
N LEU A 124 10.38 -3.94 0.27
CA LEU A 124 8.93 -3.99 0.39
C LEU A 124 8.40 -5.27 -0.24
N ILE A 125 7.72 -6.11 0.54
CA ILE A 125 7.03 -7.29 0.03
C ILE A 125 5.55 -6.98 -0.15
N PHE A 126 5.09 -7.05 -1.40
CA PHE A 126 3.69 -7.02 -1.76
C PHE A 126 3.12 -8.43 -1.85
N MET A 127 2.18 -8.74 -0.97
CA MET A 127 1.51 -10.04 -0.90
C MET A 127 0.14 -9.94 -1.60
N ASP A 128 -0.08 -10.75 -2.64
CA ASP A 128 -1.25 -10.63 -3.53
C ASP A 128 -2.21 -11.85 -3.45
N PRO A 129 -2.94 -12.03 -2.32
CA PRO A 129 -4.00 -13.04 -2.22
C PRO A 129 -5.20 -12.70 -3.10
N ASN A 130 -6.13 -13.64 -3.27
CA ASN A 130 -7.40 -13.35 -3.94
C ASN A 130 -8.31 -12.50 -3.05
N ASN A 131 -8.35 -12.80 -1.75
CA ASN A 131 -9.38 -12.26 -0.86
C ASN A 131 -8.84 -11.32 0.23
N GLY A 132 -7.62 -11.56 0.73
CA GLY A 132 -7.04 -10.82 1.84
C GLY A 132 -6.39 -11.74 2.86
N LEU A 133 -6.51 -11.41 4.13
CA LEU A 133 -6.04 -12.13 5.30
C LEU A 133 -6.98 -13.28 5.74
N LEU A 134 -6.42 -14.43 6.12
CA LEU A 134 -7.14 -15.50 6.81
C LEU A 134 -6.99 -15.32 8.32
N GLU A 135 -7.97 -14.70 8.96
CA GLU A 135 -7.89 -14.26 10.38
C GLU A 135 -7.55 -15.39 11.36
N SER A 136 -7.96 -16.63 11.06
CA SER A 136 -7.67 -17.77 11.93
C SER A 136 -6.24 -18.30 11.84
N ASP A 137 -5.43 -17.82 10.89
CA ASP A 137 -4.04 -18.25 10.69
C ASP A 137 -3.88 -19.77 10.47
N ASP A 138 -4.93 -20.41 9.94
CA ASP A 138 -5.02 -21.87 9.84
C ASP A 138 -4.83 -22.33 8.38
N PRO A 139 -3.63 -22.78 7.99
CA PRO A 139 -3.35 -23.24 6.63
C PRO A 139 -4.11 -24.51 6.24
N SER A 140 -4.66 -25.25 7.21
CA SER A 140 -5.40 -26.48 6.94
C SER A 140 -6.80 -26.21 6.40
N LYS A 141 -7.30 -24.98 6.45
CA LYS A 141 -8.66 -24.66 5.97
C LYS A 141 -8.78 -24.85 4.46
N LYS A 142 -9.96 -25.30 4.04
CA LYS A 142 -10.31 -25.34 2.61
C LYS A 142 -10.26 -23.92 2.03
N ASN A 143 -9.64 -23.77 0.87
CA ASN A 143 -9.43 -22.49 0.19
C ASN A 143 -8.49 -21.52 0.92
N ALA A 144 -7.64 -21.98 1.86
CA ALA A 144 -6.65 -21.14 2.53
C ALA A 144 -5.68 -20.48 1.53
N GLU A 145 -5.45 -21.10 0.36
CA GLU A 145 -4.61 -20.58 -0.72
C GLU A 145 -5.10 -19.24 -1.31
N LYS A 146 -6.37 -18.89 -1.07
CA LYS A 146 -6.95 -17.61 -1.51
C LYS A 146 -6.56 -16.43 -0.61
N TYR A 147 -5.86 -16.68 0.49
CA TYR A 147 -5.56 -15.72 1.54
C TYR A 147 -4.07 -15.71 1.92
N VAL A 148 -3.64 -14.59 2.49
CA VAL A 148 -2.39 -14.49 3.27
C VAL A 148 -2.66 -14.94 4.70
N LEU A 149 -1.68 -15.57 5.34
CA LEU A 149 -1.76 -15.91 6.76
C LEU A 149 -1.15 -14.79 7.62
N PRO A 150 -1.75 -14.43 8.76
CA PRO A 150 -1.15 -13.52 9.73
C PRO A 150 0.31 -13.86 10.08
N SER A 151 0.63 -15.15 10.27
CA SER A 151 2.00 -15.63 10.54
C SER A 151 2.98 -15.37 9.39
N GLU A 152 2.52 -15.36 8.14
CA GLU A 152 3.37 -15.08 6.98
C GLU A 152 3.73 -13.59 6.88
N ILE A 153 2.77 -12.71 7.19
CA ILE A 153 3.01 -11.27 7.25
C ILE A 153 4.02 -10.96 8.36
N GLU A 154 3.81 -11.56 9.53
CA GLU A 154 4.69 -11.42 10.69
C GLU A 154 6.10 -11.91 10.40
N GLU A 155 6.25 -13.08 9.76
CA GLU A 155 7.57 -13.62 9.42
C GLU A 155 8.33 -12.71 8.43
N TYR A 156 7.67 -12.17 7.41
CA TYR A 156 8.31 -11.20 6.52
C TYR A 156 8.71 -9.93 7.25
N PHE A 157 7.83 -9.40 8.11
CA PHE A 157 8.12 -8.20 8.88
C PHE A 157 9.31 -8.40 9.83
N ASN A 158 9.35 -9.52 10.56
CA ASN A 158 10.42 -9.88 11.49
C ASN A 158 11.77 -10.11 10.79
N ARG A 159 11.76 -10.47 9.51
CA ARG A 159 12.97 -10.54 8.66
C ARG A 159 13.48 -9.18 8.19
N GLY A 160 12.79 -8.10 8.56
CA GLY A 160 13.20 -6.73 8.26
C GLY A 160 12.59 -6.16 6.98
N HIS A 161 11.67 -6.87 6.33
CA HIS A 161 10.93 -6.36 5.19
C HIS A 161 9.79 -5.45 5.67
N ASN A 162 9.53 -4.37 4.94
CA ASN A 162 8.22 -3.73 5.01
C ASN A 162 7.22 -4.61 4.25
N VAL A 163 5.97 -4.66 4.70
CA VAL A 163 4.96 -5.53 4.09
C VAL A 163 3.77 -4.70 3.66
N VAL A 164 3.23 -5.01 2.49
CA VAL A 164 1.89 -4.58 2.09
C VAL A 164 1.12 -5.77 1.57
N TYR A 165 -0.08 -6.00 2.09
CA TYR A 165 -0.93 -7.06 1.56
C TYR A 165 -2.19 -6.48 0.94
N TYR A 166 -2.57 -7.06 -0.20
CA TYR A 166 -3.84 -6.77 -0.85
C TYR A 166 -4.99 -7.40 -0.07
N CYS A 167 -6.07 -6.64 0.09
CA CYS A 167 -7.28 -7.13 0.71
C CYS A 167 -8.53 -6.64 -0.01
N HIS A 168 -9.46 -7.56 -0.26
CA HIS A 168 -10.78 -7.24 -0.73
C HIS A 168 -11.70 -7.00 0.46
N LYS A 169 -12.34 -5.82 0.56
CA LYS A 169 -13.28 -5.54 1.67
C LYS A 169 -14.42 -6.56 1.72
N GLY A 170 -14.91 -6.95 0.54
CA GLY A 170 -15.99 -7.93 0.39
C GLY A 170 -17.32 -7.37 0.90
N ARG A 171 -18.11 -8.20 1.58
CA ARG A 171 -19.43 -7.83 2.13
C ARG A 171 -19.37 -7.36 3.59
N ARG A 172 -18.17 -7.12 4.14
CA ARG A 172 -17.98 -6.73 5.54
C ARG A 172 -18.65 -5.39 5.81
N GLY A 173 -19.35 -5.31 6.95
CA GLY A 173 -19.83 -4.04 7.50
C GLY A 173 -18.67 -3.16 7.95
N PHE A 174 -18.96 -1.93 8.34
CA PHE A 174 -17.92 -0.99 8.81
C PHE A 174 -17.14 -1.57 10.01
N GLY A 175 -17.84 -2.01 11.07
CA GLY A 175 -17.19 -2.56 12.27
C GLY A 175 -16.31 -3.78 11.98
N ASP A 176 -16.83 -4.76 11.23
CA ASP A 176 -16.06 -5.94 10.83
C ASP A 176 -14.83 -5.55 9.99
N TRP A 177 -14.97 -4.55 9.11
CA TRP A 177 -13.85 -4.06 8.31
C TRP A 177 -12.79 -3.36 9.16
N GLU A 178 -13.19 -2.53 10.13
CA GLU A 178 -12.28 -1.89 11.07
C GLU A 178 -11.46 -2.91 11.88
N SER A 179 -12.12 -3.92 12.46
CA SER A 179 -11.43 -5.01 13.17
C SER A 179 -10.48 -5.76 12.24
N TYR A 180 -10.96 -6.10 11.04
CA TYR A 180 -10.20 -6.88 10.07
C TYR A 180 -8.90 -6.19 9.62
N LYS A 181 -8.95 -4.90 9.28
CA LYS A 181 -7.74 -4.16 8.88
C LYS A 181 -6.84 -3.78 10.06
N SER A 182 -7.35 -3.88 11.30
CA SER A 182 -6.59 -3.59 12.51
C SER A 182 -5.83 -4.80 13.06
N LEU A 183 -6.28 -6.02 12.73
CA LEU A 183 -5.76 -7.28 13.27
C LEU A 183 -4.23 -7.38 13.26
N MET A 184 -3.58 -7.08 12.13
CA MET A 184 -2.12 -7.19 12.03
C MET A 184 -1.37 -6.17 12.89
N PHE A 185 -1.99 -5.05 13.24
CA PHE A 185 -1.39 -4.03 14.09
C PHE A 185 -1.55 -4.32 15.59
N GLU A 186 -2.46 -5.22 15.95
CA GLU A 186 -2.54 -5.83 17.28
C GLU A 186 -1.49 -6.94 17.42
N ARG A 187 -1.28 -7.72 16.35
CA ARG A 187 -0.25 -8.77 16.30
C ARG A 187 1.18 -8.22 16.26
N ILE A 188 1.39 -7.11 15.55
CA ILE A 188 2.71 -6.46 15.39
C ILE A 188 2.58 -5.00 15.84
N PRO A 189 2.59 -4.73 17.16
CA PRO A 189 2.35 -3.40 17.71
C PRO A 189 3.35 -2.32 17.25
N GLU A 190 4.57 -2.71 16.93
CA GLU A 190 5.66 -1.86 16.45
C GLU A 190 5.50 -1.40 14.99
N ALA A 191 4.70 -2.11 14.19
CA ALA A 191 4.45 -1.73 12.81
C ALA A 191 3.66 -0.42 12.73
N LYS A 192 4.14 0.50 11.89
CA LYS A 192 3.42 1.72 11.54
C LYS A 192 2.37 1.43 10.48
N PRO A 193 1.08 1.70 10.77
CA PRO A 193 0.00 1.44 9.83
C PRO A 193 -0.04 2.48 8.72
N THR A 194 -0.33 2.03 7.51
CA THR A 194 -0.90 2.87 6.45
C THR A 194 -1.86 2.02 5.64
N VAL A 195 -3.09 2.49 5.43
CA VAL A 195 -4.10 1.75 4.64
C VAL A 195 -4.55 2.60 3.48
N LEU A 196 -4.26 2.16 2.27
CA LEU A 196 -4.73 2.82 1.04
C LEU A 196 -5.86 2.02 0.43
N THR A 197 -6.95 2.67 0.05
CA THR A 197 -8.11 2.04 -0.55
C THR A 197 -8.36 2.58 -1.94
N TYR A 198 -8.42 1.68 -2.91
CA TYR A 198 -8.79 1.96 -4.27
C TYR A 198 -10.31 1.78 -4.49
N HIS A 199 -10.94 2.80 -5.08
CA HIS A 199 -12.39 2.94 -5.15
C HIS A 199 -13.00 2.61 -6.51
N LYS A 200 -12.21 2.10 -7.48
CA LYS A 200 -12.74 1.76 -8.81
C LYS A 200 -13.07 0.27 -8.91
N GLY A 201 -14.34 -0.02 -9.19
CA GLY A 201 -14.88 -1.38 -9.14
C GLY A 201 -15.22 -1.78 -7.71
N SER A 202 -14.80 -2.97 -7.30
CA SER A 202 -14.87 -3.37 -5.89
C SER A 202 -13.82 -2.66 -5.03
N GLN A 203 -14.16 -2.40 -3.77
CA GLN A 203 -13.26 -1.76 -2.81
C GLN A 203 -12.09 -2.71 -2.47
N ARG A 204 -10.88 -2.24 -2.79
CA ARG A 204 -9.62 -2.97 -2.64
C ARG A 204 -8.67 -2.15 -1.80
N SER A 205 -8.16 -2.72 -0.73
CA SER A 205 -7.28 -2.04 0.21
C SER A 205 -5.89 -2.66 0.22
N TYR A 206 -4.90 -1.81 0.41
CA TYR A 206 -3.48 -2.12 0.51
C TYR A 206 -3.07 -1.73 1.92
N ILE A 207 -2.84 -2.74 2.76
CA ILE A 207 -2.57 -2.54 4.19
C ILE A 207 -1.07 -2.70 4.40
N PHE A 208 -0.41 -1.59 4.74
CA PHE A 208 1.03 -1.52 4.96
C PHE A 208 1.36 -1.70 6.44
N LEU A 209 2.35 -2.55 6.70
CA LEU A 209 3.09 -2.65 7.94
C LEU A 209 4.50 -2.15 7.67
N ILE A 210 4.83 -0.99 8.24
CA ILE A 210 6.07 -0.29 7.94
C ILE A 210 6.94 -0.24 9.20
N HIS A 211 8.22 -0.57 9.05
CA HIS A 211 9.22 -0.40 10.10
C HIS A 211 9.41 1.09 10.41
N GLU A 212 9.60 1.44 11.69
CA GLU A 212 9.80 2.84 12.14
C GLU A 212 10.85 3.58 11.30
N LYS A 213 12.00 2.92 11.03
CA LYS A 213 13.12 3.50 10.27
C LYS A 213 12.74 3.93 8.85
N ASP A 214 11.75 3.28 8.22
CA ASP A 214 11.38 3.49 6.82
C ASP A 214 10.09 4.31 6.69
N PHE A 215 9.38 4.54 7.81
CA PHE A 215 8.06 5.16 7.81
C PHE A 215 8.03 6.52 7.11
N VAL A 216 8.97 7.42 7.43
CA VAL A 216 9.04 8.75 6.81
C VAL A 216 9.27 8.67 5.30
N GLN A 217 10.17 7.79 4.85
CA GLN A 217 10.43 7.62 3.42
C GLN A 217 9.19 7.10 2.69
N TYR A 218 8.54 6.07 3.27
CA TYR A 218 7.35 5.46 2.67
C TYR A 218 6.17 6.44 2.66
N ARG A 219 6.00 7.26 3.71
CA ARG A 219 5.00 8.33 3.72
C ARG A 219 5.22 9.34 2.60
N LYS A 220 6.45 9.76 2.34
CA LYS A 220 6.75 10.67 1.21
C LYS A 220 6.36 10.06 -0.14
N ILE A 221 6.60 8.76 -0.34
CA ILE A 221 6.21 8.04 -1.56
C ILE A 221 4.68 8.02 -1.69
N ILE A 222 3.99 7.65 -0.61
CA ILE A 222 2.52 7.55 -0.56
C ILE A 222 1.89 8.92 -0.78
N ASP A 223 2.34 9.96 -0.09
CA ASP A 223 1.78 11.31 -0.24
C ASP A 223 1.97 11.84 -1.67
N LYS A 224 3.14 11.59 -2.27
CA LYS A 224 3.41 11.93 -3.68
C LYS A 224 2.51 11.13 -4.62
N PHE A 225 2.30 9.84 -4.36
CA PHE A 225 1.37 9.01 -5.11
C PHE A 225 -0.06 9.55 -5.00
N MET A 226 -0.51 9.89 -3.79
CA MET A 226 -1.86 10.36 -3.48
C MET A 226 -2.16 11.80 -3.93
N ALA A 227 -1.17 12.53 -4.44
CA ALA A 227 -1.35 13.87 -4.98
C ALA A 227 -2.51 13.96 -5.98
N TRP A 228 -3.08 15.17 -6.14
CA TRP A 228 -4.45 15.46 -6.59
C TRP A 228 -5.11 14.58 -7.68
N LYS A 229 -4.38 14.00 -8.63
CA LYS A 229 -4.97 13.08 -9.61
C LYS A 229 -5.40 11.75 -8.97
N ARG A 230 -4.63 11.23 -8.01
CA ARG A 230 -4.90 9.91 -7.41
C ARG A 230 -5.87 9.98 -6.25
N SER A 231 -6.03 11.12 -5.59
CA SER A 231 -7.04 11.31 -4.53
C SER A 231 -8.48 11.08 -4.99
N ASP A 232 -8.75 11.15 -6.30
CA ASP A 232 -10.07 10.84 -6.88
C ASP A 232 -10.38 9.32 -6.96
N VAL A 233 -9.36 8.47 -6.78
CA VAL A 233 -9.47 7.02 -6.98
C VAL A 233 -8.89 6.21 -5.82
N PHE A 234 -7.99 6.80 -5.05
CA PHE A 234 -7.50 6.29 -3.78
C PHE A 234 -7.93 7.19 -2.63
N SER A 235 -8.21 6.60 -1.47
CA SER A 235 -8.22 7.29 -0.19
C SER A 235 -7.32 6.60 0.80
N GLU A 236 -6.90 7.32 1.82
CA GLU A 236 -6.31 6.73 3.01
C GLU A 236 -7.43 6.39 4.01
N GLU A 237 -7.33 5.22 4.64
CA GLU A 237 -8.16 4.81 5.77
C GLU A 237 -7.31 4.67 7.03
N TYR A 238 -7.93 4.86 8.18
CA TYR A 238 -7.28 4.65 9.48
C TYR A 238 -7.66 3.30 10.07
N THR A 239 -6.84 2.81 10.99
CA THR A 239 -7.09 1.61 11.79
C THR A 239 -7.51 2.00 13.20
N SER A 240 -7.65 1.03 14.10
CA SER A 240 -7.82 1.29 15.54
C SER A 240 -6.72 2.19 16.15
N LYS A 241 -5.52 2.22 15.55
CA LYS A 241 -4.42 3.12 15.95
C LYS A 241 -4.60 4.57 15.46
N GLY A 242 -5.65 4.87 14.70
CA GLY A 242 -5.95 6.22 14.21
C GLY A 242 -4.94 6.73 13.17
N ASN A 243 -4.75 8.05 13.14
CA ASN A 243 -3.85 8.73 12.21
C ASN A 243 -2.43 8.81 12.76
N THR A 244 -1.71 7.69 12.73
CA THR A 244 -0.33 7.62 13.27
C THR A 244 0.65 8.57 12.56
N ALA A 245 0.43 8.86 11.27
CA ALA A 245 1.21 9.86 10.52
C ALA A 245 1.05 11.28 11.11
N GLY A 246 -0.12 11.56 11.71
CA GLY A 246 -0.44 12.83 12.34
C GLY A 246 -0.04 12.96 13.80
N ASP A 247 0.54 11.93 14.41
CA ASP A 247 0.99 12.02 15.80
C ASP A 247 2.09 13.08 15.95
N VAL A 248 2.01 13.86 17.02
CA VAL A 248 3.03 14.87 17.33
C VAL A 248 4.26 14.17 17.89
N THR A 249 5.42 14.48 17.33
CA THR A 249 6.71 13.94 17.77
C THR A 249 7.60 15.05 18.31
N GLY A 250 8.06 14.93 19.55
CA GLY A 250 8.88 15.93 20.21
C GLY A 250 8.07 17.12 20.73
N GLU A 251 8.77 18.17 21.17
CA GLU A 251 8.14 19.39 21.67
C GLU A 251 7.76 20.34 20.53
N GLY A 252 6.53 20.86 20.58
CA GLY A 252 6.08 21.94 19.71
C GLY A 252 6.58 23.30 20.18
N PHE A 253 6.61 24.27 19.26
CA PHE A 253 6.99 25.65 19.54
C PHE A 253 5.78 26.57 19.34
N SER A 254 5.51 27.44 20.31
CA SER A 254 4.40 28.40 20.24
C SER A 254 4.91 29.84 20.33
N VAL A 255 4.42 30.71 19.45
CA VAL A 255 4.71 32.15 19.47
C VAL A 255 3.42 32.94 19.49
N LYS A 256 3.34 33.92 20.39
CA LYS A 256 2.25 34.89 20.42
C LYS A 256 2.64 36.14 19.64
N GLY A 257 1.89 36.45 18.59
CA GLY A 257 2.05 37.67 17.80
C GLY A 257 1.58 38.91 18.54
N SER A 258 1.97 40.09 18.05
CA SER A 258 1.52 41.39 18.57
C SER A 258 0.02 41.63 18.39
N ASP A 259 -0.60 40.92 17.44
CA ASP A 259 -2.06 40.83 17.23
C ASP A 259 -2.77 39.95 18.27
N GLY A 260 -2.03 39.35 19.20
CA GLY A 260 -2.55 38.47 20.24
C GLY A 260 -2.78 37.02 19.79
N ILE A 261 -2.51 36.69 18.53
CA ILE A 261 -2.73 35.36 17.95
C ILE A 261 -1.52 34.48 18.31
N THR A 262 -1.79 33.30 18.86
CA THR A 262 -0.76 32.29 19.11
C THR A 262 -0.67 31.35 17.90
N VAL A 263 0.53 31.17 17.37
CA VAL A 263 0.84 30.17 16.35
C VAL A 263 1.64 29.05 17.01
N THR A 264 1.15 27.82 16.91
CA THR A 264 1.81 26.61 17.39
C THR A 264 2.30 25.78 16.20
N ILE A 265 3.57 25.38 16.26
CA ILE A 265 4.28 24.62 15.23
C ILE A 265 4.73 23.31 15.84
N GLU A 266 4.29 22.19 15.28
CA GLU A 266 4.54 20.85 15.78
C GLU A 266 5.11 19.96 14.67
N LYS A 267 6.13 19.17 15.01
CA LYS A 267 6.63 18.12 14.12
C LYS A 267 5.70 16.91 14.23
N ARG A 268 5.32 16.33 13.09
CA ARG A 268 4.53 15.11 12.98
C ARG A 268 5.42 13.87 12.77
N ALA A 269 4.87 12.69 13.04
CA ALA A 269 5.53 11.41 12.84
C ALA A 269 5.88 11.12 11.37
N ASP A 270 5.10 11.65 10.41
CA ASP A 270 5.41 11.63 8.98
C ASP A 270 6.50 12.64 8.55
N ALA A 271 7.13 13.33 9.51
CA ALA A 271 8.08 14.41 9.34
C ALA A 271 7.53 15.68 8.67
N ASN A 272 6.20 15.79 8.48
CA ASN A 272 5.57 17.05 8.11
C ASN A 272 5.48 17.98 9.34
N ILE A 273 5.24 19.25 9.07
CA ILE A 273 5.04 20.30 10.06
C ILE A 273 3.56 20.64 10.12
N ARG A 274 2.98 20.54 11.32
CA ARG A 274 1.64 21.02 11.64
C ARG A 274 1.74 22.45 12.16
N ILE A 275 0.91 23.34 11.62
CA ILE A 275 0.80 24.74 12.05
C ILE A 275 -0.64 24.99 12.45
N ILE A 276 -0.85 25.46 13.68
CA ILE A 276 -2.14 25.76 14.28
C ILE A 276 -2.14 27.24 14.67
N ARG A 277 -3.23 27.95 14.39
CA ARG A 277 -3.42 29.34 14.85
C ARG A 277 -4.56 29.40 15.86
N SER A 278 -4.41 30.17 16.92
CA SER A 278 -5.41 30.26 18.00
C SER A 278 -6.73 30.93 17.59
N ASP A 279 -6.72 31.77 16.55
CA ASP A 279 -7.90 32.43 15.96
C ASP A 279 -8.71 31.48 15.06
N HIS A 280 -8.06 30.45 14.52
CA HIS A 280 -8.66 29.42 13.68
C HIS A 280 -8.14 28.03 14.06
N PRO A 281 -8.43 27.51 15.27
CA PRO A 281 -7.83 26.28 15.79
C PRO A 281 -8.18 25.04 14.96
N ASN A 282 -9.30 25.07 14.24
CA ASN A 282 -9.74 23.98 13.36
C ASN A 282 -9.12 24.04 11.95
N ALA A 283 -8.48 25.15 11.56
CA ALA A 283 -7.85 25.34 10.25
C ALA A 283 -6.37 24.91 10.29
N VAL A 284 -6.16 23.64 10.59
CA VAL A 284 -4.81 23.07 10.71
C VAL A 284 -4.12 23.06 9.35
N THR A 285 -2.95 23.67 9.27
CA THR A 285 -2.10 23.65 8.08
C THR A 285 -1.04 22.56 8.23
N ILE A 286 -0.88 21.71 7.22
CA ILE A 286 0.17 20.70 7.17
C ILE A 286 1.05 21.01 5.95
N VAL A 287 2.36 21.10 6.16
CA VAL A 287 3.35 21.34 5.11
C VAL A 287 4.55 20.42 5.27
N SER A 288 5.24 20.09 4.18
CA SER A 288 6.51 19.37 4.29
C SER A 288 7.55 20.23 5.01
N ALA A 289 8.50 19.57 5.70
CA ALA A 289 9.61 20.26 6.33
C ALA A 289 10.39 21.15 5.34
N ASP A 290 10.63 20.66 4.12
CA ASP A 290 11.31 21.41 3.06
C ASP A 290 10.51 22.66 2.66
N SER A 291 9.19 22.53 2.44
CA SER A 291 8.33 23.67 2.13
C SER A 291 8.23 24.68 3.27
N PHE A 292 8.29 24.21 4.51
CA PHE A 292 8.32 25.07 5.69
C PHE A 292 9.63 25.86 5.77
N LEU A 293 10.77 25.19 5.60
CA LEU A 293 12.09 25.82 5.59
C LEU A 293 12.24 26.82 4.44
N ASP A 294 11.77 26.48 3.24
CA ASP A 294 11.76 27.38 2.09
C ASP A 294 10.99 28.67 2.37
N ARG A 295 9.85 28.58 3.07
CA ARG A 295 9.06 29.75 3.47
C ARG A 295 9.83 30.63 4.46
N ILE A 296 10.52 30.05 5.44
CA ILE A 296 11.34 30.79 6.41
C ILE A 296 12.52 31.47 5.72
N ILE A 297 13.24 30.74 4.87
CA ILE A 297 14.44 31.24 4.18
C ILE A 297 14.08 32.36 3.20
N ARG A 298 13.00 32.23 2.42
CA ARG A 298 12.54 33.28 1.51
C ARG A 298 12.16 34.57 2.22
N LEU A 299 11.61 34.50 3.43
CA LEU A 299 11.35 35.68 4.25
C LEU A 299 12.65 36.41 4.60
N HIS A 300 13.73 35.69 4.89
CA HIS A 300 15.03 36.29 5.20
C HIS A 300 15.74 36.89 3.96
N THR A 301 15.53 36.32 2.77
CA THR A 301 16.17 36.85 1.55
C THR A 301 15.56 38.17 1.08
N VAL A 302 14.26 38.39 1.31
CA VAL A 302 13.58 39.64 0.94
C VAL A 302 14.01 40.81 1.84
N ASP A 303 14.31 40.55 3.11
CA ASP A 303 14.80 41.59 4.03
C ASP A 303 16.27 41.94 3.84
N THR A 304 17.06 41.05 3.24
CA THR A 304 18.49 41.30 2.99
C THR A 304 18.74 42.13 1.71
N ILE A 305 17.78 42.17 0.78
CA ILE A 305 17.86 42.98 -0.45
C ILE A 305 17.34 44.42 -0.23
N LYS A 306 16.77 44.71 0.96
CA LYS A 306 16.25 46.04 1.34
C LYS A 306 17.13 46.83 2.31
N LYS A 307 18.37 46.39 2.56
CA LYS A 307 19.42 47.19 3.23
C LYS A 307 20.52 47.54 2.26
#